data_AF-A0A1H1PLD4-F1
#
_entry.id   AF-A0A1H1PLD4-F1
#
_cell.length_a   1.000
_cell.length_b   1.000
_cell.length_c   1.000
_cell.angle_alpha   90.00
_cell.angle_beta   90.00
_cell.angle_gamma   90.00
#
_symmetry.space_group_name_H-M   'P 1'
#
loop_
_entity.id
_entity.type
_entity.pdbx_description
1 polymer ?
#
loop_
_entity_poly.entity_id
_entity_poly.type
_entity_poly.pdbx_seq_one_letter_code
_entity_poly.pdbx_strand_id
1 'polypeptide(L)'
;MSQASMFWWQKYGTLAQMAQAAVALLGFVAILFQINEIRANNRAASARQAFLGYTDLAFKNPKFSAPDYDAIKIGSRDDRVQYESFVSYFLYACEEAIAAFAGRPEWQASCNYDLRPHLPFLCEKNTAEPAYLATYSADTQQWVKASMKTASVTPPDCQLGKT
;
A
#
# COMPACT_ATOMS: atom_id res chain seq x y z
N MET A 1 23.52 63.97 34.62
CA MET A 1 24.30 62.76 34.31
C MET A 1 23.35 61.56 34.31
N SER A 2 22.87 61.10 33.15
CA SER A 2 22.06 59.88 33.05
C SER A 2 22.08 59.38 31.61
N GLN A 3 23.05 58.51 31.29
CA GLN A 3 23.10 57.86 29.98
C GLN A 3 23.73 56.46 30.00
N ALA A 4 24.07 55.91 31.18
CA ALA A 4 24.76 54.62 31.29
C ALA A 4 23.83 53.41 31.55
N SER A 5 22.56 53.61 31.91
CA SER A 5 21.66 52.51 32.32
C SER A 5 20.90 51.83 31.17
N MET A 6 20.83 52.43 29.98
CA MET A 6 20.11 51.86 28.83
C MET A 6 20.86 50.71 28.14
N PHE A 7 22.18 50.62 28.30
CA PHE A 7 23.04 49.73 27.50
C PHE A 7 23.08 48.27 27.99
N TRP A 8 22.90 48.03 29.30
CA TRP A 8 22.96 46.69 29.87
C TRP A 8 21.68 45.91 29.58
N TRP A 9 20.51 46.45 29.95
CA TRP A 9 19.19 45.84 29.70
C TRP A 9 18.91 45.56 28.22
N GLN A 10 19.31 46.45 27.31
CA GLN A 10 19.16 46.23 25.87
C GLN A 10 19.99 45.04 25.36
N LYS A 11 21.20 44.81 25.90
CA LYS A 11 22.04 43.65 25.55
C LYS A 11 21.45 42.31 26.02
N TYR A 12 20.84 42.26 27.21
CA TYR A 12 20.14 41.05 27.67
C TYR A 12 18.81 40.84 26.93
N GLY A 13 18.14 41.92 26.55
CA GLY A 13 16.91 41.86 25.75
C GLY A 13 17.13 41.28 24.37
N THR A 14 18.17 41.70 23.64
CA THR A 14 18.51 41.13 22.32
C THR A 14 18.98 39.68 22.44
N LEU A 15 19.77 39.33 23.46
CA LEU A 15 20.19 37.95 23.69
C LEU A 15 18.99 37.02 23.98
N ALA A 16 18.03 37.48 24.78
CA ALA A 16 16.79 36.76 25.07
C ALA A 16 15.93 36.57 23.81
N GLN A 17 15.82 37.60 22.96
CA GLN A 17 15.11 37.48 21.68
C GLN A 17 15.79 36.50 20.72
N MET A 18 17.12 36.52 20.64
CA MET A 18 17.87 35.54 19.84
C MET A 18 17.70 34.12 20.39
N ALA A 19 17.72 33.94 21.71
CA ALA A 19 17.48 32.64 22.34
C ALA A 19 16.05 32.14 22.06
N GLN A 20 15.04 33.01 22.19
CA GLN A 20 13.65 32.66 21.88
C GLN A 20 13.49 32.29 20.40
N ALA A 21 14.11 33.05 19.49
CA ALA A 21 14.11 32.75 18.06
C ALA A 21 14.76 31.39 17.77
N ALA A 22 15.89 31.08 18.42
CA ALA A 22 16.56 29.78 18.28
C ALA A 22 15.70 28.63 18.79
N VAL A 23 15.07 28.78 19.96
CA VAL A 23 14.16 27.77 20.52
C VAL A 23 12.94 27.56 19.61
N ALA A 24 12.38 28.65 19.07
CA ALA A 24 11.26 28.56 18.12
C ALA A 24 11.65 27.80 16.85
N LEU A 25 12.85 28.06 16.30
CA LEU A 25 13.36 27.32 15.13
C LEU A 25 13.55 25.83 15.43
N LEU A 26 14.14 25.49 16.58
CA LEU A 26 14.29 24.09 16.99
C LEU A 26 12.93 23.40 17.19
N GLY A 27 11.96 24.10 17.77
CA GLY A 27 10.59 23.62 17.91
C GLY A 27 9.95 23.33 16.55
N PHE A 28 10.14 24.22 15.57
CA PHE A 28 9.64 24.00 14.20
C PHE A 28 10.27 22.78 13.53
N VAL A 29 11.59 22.60 13.68
CA VAL A 29 12.29 21.40 13.16
C VAL A 29 11.75 20.13 13.82
N ALA A 30 11.53 20.13 15.14
CA ALA A 30 10.96 18.98 15.85
C ALA A 30 9.54 18.65 15.35
N ILE A 31 8.73 19.65 15.03
CA ILE A 31 7.39 19.46 14.44
C ILE A 31 7.48 18.82 13.05
N LEU A 32 8.45 19.22 12.22
CA LEU A 32 8.63 18.60 10.89
C LEU A 32 8.96 17.10 10.99
N PHE A 33 9.81 16.70 11.94
CA PHE A 33 10.08 15.29 12.20
C PHE A 33 8.83 14.55 12.67
N GLN A 34 8.07 15.11 13.62
CA GLN A 34 6.82 14.52 14.09
C GLN A 34 5.80 14.34 12.97
N ILE A 35 5.65 15.31 12.08
CA ILE A 35 4.74 15.20 10.93
C ILE A 35 5.13 14.02 10.04
N ASN A 36 6.42 13.83 9.80
CA ASN A 36 6.89 12.71 8.98
C ASN A 36 6.58 11.36 9.63
N GLU A 37 6.85 11.22 10.93
CA GLU A 37 6.54 9.99 11.69
C GLU A 37 5.03 9.72 11.73
N ILE A 38 4.20 10.75 11.96
CA ILE A 38 2.74 10.62 11.96
C ILE A 38 2.24 10.14 10.59
N ARG A 39 2.76 10.71 9.50
CA ARG A 39 2.40 10.27 8.14
C ARG A 39 2.80 8.83 7.86
N ALA A 40 3.97 8.40 8.33
CA ALA A 40 4.43 7.02 8.19
C ALA A 40 3.55 6.05 9.00
N ASN A 41 3.28 6.38 10.27
CA ASN A 41 2.43 5.58 11.14
C ASN A 41 0.99 5.49 10.62
N ASN A 42 0.41 6.60 10.13
CA ASN A 42 -0.93 6.60 9.56
C ASN A 42 -1.02 5.74 8.30
N ARG A 43 0.00 5.78 7.42
CA ARG A 43 0.08 4.87 6.26
C ARG A 43 0.14 3.41 6.69
N ALA A 44 1.01 3.07 7.64
CA ALA A 44 1.13 1.71 8.16
C ALA A 44 -0.17 1.21 8.83
N ALA A 45 -0.85 2.06 9.59
CA ALA A 45 -2.12 1.72 10.22
C ALA A 45 -3.23 1.49 9.18
N SER A 46 -3.35 2.38 8.19
CA SER A 46 -4.29 2.25 7.08
C SER A 46 -4.04 0.98 6.26
N ALA A 47 -2.78 0.69 5.92
CA ALA A 47 -2.41 -0.51 5.17
C ALA A 47 -2.75 -1.80 5.92
N ARG A 48 -2.49 -1.85 7.24
CA ARG A 48 -2.92 -2.99 8.09
C ARG A 48 -4.42 -3.15 8.09
N GLN A 49 -5.16 -2.05 8.19
CA GLN A 49 -6.61 -2.10 8.19
C GLN A 49 -7.17 -2.62 6.86
N ALA A 50 -6.62 -2.17 5.73
CA ALA A 50 -6.98 -2.67 4.40
C ALA A 50 -6.68 -4.17 4.27
N PHE A 51 -5.48 -4.60 4.70
CA PHE A 51 -5.08 -6.00 4.65
C PHE A 51 -5.92 -6.89 5.56
N LEU A 52 -6.19 -6.48 6.80
CA LEU A 52 -7.09 -7.20 7.71
C LEU A 52 -8.52 -7.27 7.17
N GLY A 53 -9.00 -6.20 6.52
CA GLY A 53 -10.27 -6.21 5.81
C GLY A 53 -10.30 -7.25 4.70
N TYR A 54 -9.21 -7.38 3.94
CA TYR A 54 -9.08 -8.42 2.91
C TYR A 54 -9.06 -9.81 3.54
N THR A 55 -8.30 -10.01 4.61
CA THR A 55 -8.22 -11.30 5.30
C THR A 55 -9.59 -11.73 5.86
N ASP A 56 -10.36 -10.80 6.43
CA ASP A 56 -11.73 -11.06 6.89
C ASP A 56 -12.67 -11.41 5.71
N LEU A 57 -12.55 -10.70 4.58
CA LEU A 57 -13.31 -11.01 3.37
C LEU A 57 -12.96 -12.39 2.81
N ALA A 58 -11.68 -12.75 2.78
CA ALA A 58 -11.16 -14.05 2.39
C ALA A 58 -11.68 -15.17 3.29
N PHE A 59 -11.61 -14.96 4.61
CA PHE A 59 -12.15 -15.90 5.59
C PHE A 59 -13.65 -16.15 5.41
N LYS A 60 -14.43 -15.10 5.12
CA LYS A 60 -15.88 -15.19 4.87
C LYS A 60 -16.23 -15.80 3.52
N ASN A 61 -15.30 -15.79 2.55
CA ASN A 61 -15.52 -16.26 1.19
C ASN A 61 -14.44 -17.25 0.75
N PRO A 62 -14.33 -18.42 1.39
CA PRO A 62 -13.28 -19.39 1.08
C PRO A 62 -13.31 -19.87 -0.38
N LYS A 63 -14.51 -19.87 -1.00
CA LYS A 63 -14.69 -20.17 -2.43
C LYS A 63 -13.96 -19.21 -3.37
N PHE A 64 -13.61 -18.01 -2.91
CA PHE A 64 -12.85 -17.04 -3.68
C PHE A 64 -11.37 -17.05 -3.30
N SER A 65 -11.01 -17.32 -2.04
CA SER A 65 -9.60 -17.47 -1.63
C SER A 65 -8.90 -18.67 -2.27
N ALA A 66 -9.63 -19.78 -2.45
CA ALA A 66 -9.18 -20.96 -3.20
C ALA A 66 -10.16 -21.22 -4.36
N PRO A 67 -10.10 -20.41 -5.43
CA PRO A 67 -11.12 -20.39 -6.46
C PRO A 67 -11.01 -21.59 -7.40
N ASP A 68 -12.15 -22.21 -7.68
CA ASP A 68 -12.34 -22.96 -8.92
C ASP A 68 -12.71 -21.95 -10.02
N TYR A 69 -11.67 -21.38 -10.65
CA TYR A 69 -11.87 -20.30 -11.61
C TYR A 69 -12.67 -20.74 -12.84
N ASP A 70 -12.49 -21.99 -13.31
CA ASP A 70 -13.24 -22.53 -14.44
C ASP A 70 -14.74 -22.60 -14.11
N ALA A 71 -15.10 -23.07 -12.91
CA ALA A 71 -16.48 -23.07 -12.45
C ALA A 71 -17.05 -21.64 -12.29
N ILE A 72 -16.28 -20.71 -11.74
CA ILE A 72 -16.70 -19.30 -11.60
C ILE A 72 -16.94 -18.66 -12.97
N LYS A 73 -16.06 -18.94 -13.95
CA LYS A 73 -16.12 -18.37 -15.30
C LYS A 73 -17.38 -18.77 -16.07
N ILE A 74 -17.83 -20.02 -15.92
CA ILE A 74 -19.07 -20.51 -16.55
C ILE A 74 -20.32 -20.29 -15.69
N GLY A 75 -20.14 -19.84 -14.45
CA GLY A 75 -21.19 -19.63 -13.47
C GLY A 75 -22.07 -18.40 -13.72
N SER A 76 -22.79 -18.01 -12.67
CA SER A 76 -23.69 -16.86 -12.71
C SER A 76 -22.94 -15.55 -12.99
N ARG A 77 -23.63 -14.52 -13.49
CA ARG A 77 -23.04 -13.17 -13.59
C ARG A 77 -22.62 -12.66 -12.22
N ASP A 78 -23.40 -12.95 -11.19
CA ASP A 78 -23.15 -12.46 -9.84
C ASP A 78 -21.89 -13.10 -9.23
N ASP A 79 -21.67 -14.40 -9.42
CA ASP A 79 -20.44 -15.06 -8.96
C ASP A 79 -19.19 -14.47 -9.62
N ARG A 80 -19.25 -14.20 -10.93
CA ARG A 80 -18.15 -13.55 -11.67
C ARG A 80 -17.85 -12.16 -11.14
N VAL A 81 -18.88 -11.35 -10.92
CA VAL A 81 -18.74 -9.97 -10.40
C VAL A 81 -18.22 -9.98 -8.95
N GLN A 82 -18.70 -10.89 -8.11
CA GLN A 82 -18.23 -11.04 -6.75
C GLN A 82 -16.76 -11.45 -6.70
N TYR A 83 -16.35 -12.40 -7.56
CA TYR A 83 -14.97 -12.84 -7.65
C TYR A 83 -14.05 -11.74 -8.19
N GLU A 84 -14.44 -11.02 -9.25
CA GLU A 84 -13.67 -9.87 -9.77
C GLU A 84 -13.51 -8.79 -8.69
N SER A 85 -14.57 -8.52 -7.92
CA SER A 85 -14.54 -7.55 -6.81
C SER A 85 -13.63 -8.04 -5.67
N PHE A 86 -13.64 -9.34 -5.37
CA PHE A 86 -12.77 -9.97 -4.39
C PHE A 86 -11.29 -9.81 -4.78
N VAL A 87 -10.93 -10.17 -6.02
CA VAL A 87 -9.56 -10.04 -6.51
C VAL A 87 -9.11 -8.58 -6.54
N SER A 88 -10.00 -7.66 -6.90
CA SER A 88 -9.68 -6.22 -6.90
C SER A 88 -9.40 -5.71 -5.49
N TYR A 89 -10.21 -6.09 -4.51
CA TYR A 89 -9.99 -5.72 -3.11
C TYR A 89 -8.69 -6.31 -2.55
N PHE A 90 -8.37 -7.55 -2.91
CA PHE A 90 -7.09 -8.19 -2.61
C PHE A 90 -5.90 -7.40 -3.19
N LEU A 91 -5.93 -7.04 -4.48
CA LEU A 91 -4.85 -6.31 -5.13
C LEU A 91 -4.64 -4.93 -4.48
N TYR A 92 -5.71 -4.20 -4.15
CA TYR A 92 -5.59 -2.93 -3.43
C TYR A 92 -5.02 -3.10 -2.02
N ALA A 93 -5.46 -4.12 -1.28
CA ALA A 93 -4.93 -4.39 0.05
C ALA A 93 -3.42 -4.73 0.01
N CYS A 94 -2.99 -5.50 -1.00
CA CYS A 94 -1.59 -5.83 -1.21
C CYS A 94 -0.75 -4.64 -1.69
N GLU A 95 -1.29 -3.78 -2.56
CA GLU A 95 -0.64 -2.53 -2.97
C GLU A 95 -0.31 -1.65 -1.76
N GLU A 96 -1.31 -1.39 -0.91
CA GLU A 96 -1.14 -0.59 0.31
C GLU A 96 -0.16 -1.23 1.29
N ALA A 97 -0.25 -2.55 1.49
CA ALA A 97 0.64 -3.27 2.40
C ALA A 97 2.10 -3.27 1.93
N ILE A 98 2.36 -3.58 0.66
CA ILE A 98 3.72 -3.61 0.10
C ILE A 98 4.34 -2.22 0.14
N ALA A 99 3.56 -1.18 -0.19
CA ALA A 99 4.05 0.20 -0.16
C ALA A 99 4.33 0.70 1.26
N ALA A 100 3.44 0.44 2.23
CA ALA A 100 3.59 0.91 3.61
C ALA A 100 4.66 0.14 4.40
N PHE A 101 4.91 -1.12 4.04
CA PHE A 101 5.88 -2.01 4.71
C PHE A 101 7.09 -2.34 3.85
N ALA A 102 7.50 -1.42 2.95
CA ALA A 102 8.71 -1.57 2.16
C ALA A 102 9.92 -1.95 3.04
N GLY A 103 10.66 -2.99 2.62
CA GLY A 103 11.78 -3.56 3.39
C GLY A 103 11.39 -4.68 4.36
N ARG A 104 10.10 -5.04 4.43
CA ARG A 104 9.58 -6.19 5.19
C ARG A 104 9.11 -7.29 4.23
N PRO A 105 9.97 -8.26 3.87
CA PRO A 105 9.68 -9.22 2.81
C PRO A 105 8.49 -10.13 3.12
N GLU A 106 8.11 -10.29 4.39
CA GLU A 106 6.98 -11.12 4.80
C GLU A 106 5.63 -10.64 4.23
N TRP A 107 5.45 -9.33 4.06
CA TRP A 107 4.22 -8.78 3.48
C TRP A 107 4.10 -9.10 2.00
N GLN A 108 5.20 -8.94 1.25
CA GLN A 108 5.24 -9.33 -0.15
C GLN A 108 5.09 -10.85 -0.32
N ALA A 109 5.69 -11.64 0.58
CA ALA A 109 5.54 -13.09 0.57
C ALA A 109 4.09 -13.54 0.78
N SER A 110 3.36 -12.91 1.72
CA SER A 110 1.93 -13.17 1.93
C SER A 110 1.12 -12.84 0.67
N CYS A 111 1.33 -11.67 0.08
CA CYS A 111 0.67 -11.27 -1.15
C CYS A 111 1.00 -12.21 -2.32
N ASN A 112 2.26 -12.66 -2.46
CA ASN A 112 2.65 -13.63 -3.49
C ASN A 112 1.93 -14.98 -3.31
N TYR A 113 1.80 -15.44 -2.06
CA TYR A 113 1.13 -16.69 -1.74
C TYR A 113 -0.35 -16.64 -2.16
N ASP A 114 -1.04 -15.57 -1.75
CA ASP A 114 -2.47 -15.39 -2.02
C ASP A 114 -2.75 -15.00 -3.49
N LEU A 115 -1.79 -14.39 -4.20
CA LEU A 115 -1.97 -14.02 -5.61
C LEU A 115 -2.02 -15.25 -6.53
N ARG A 116 -1.29 -16.32 -6.20
CA ARG A 116 -1.06 -17.46 -7.10
C ARG A 116 -2.36 -18.08 -7.65
N PRO A 117 -3.41 -18.36 -6.85
CA PRO A 117 -4.66 -18.93 -7.36
C PRO A 117 -5.43 -18.00 -8.30
N HIS A 118 -5.16 -16.69 -8.25
CA HIS A 118 -5.85 -15.67 -9.04
C HIS A 118 -5.16 -15.36 -10.38
N LEU A 119 -3.96 -15.86 -10.61
CA LEU A 119 -3.19 -15.57 -11.82
C LEU A 119 -3.92 -15.97 -13.12
N PRO A 120 -4.65 -17.10 -13.21
CA PRO A 120 -5.43 -17.42 -14.41
C PRO A 120 -6.46 -16.34 -14.77
N PHE A 121 -7.22 -15.89 -13.77
CA PHE A 121 -8.17 -14.80 -13.93
C PHE A 121 -7.49 -13.51 -14.38
N LEU A 122 -6.39 -13.14 -13.72
CA LEU A 122 -5.66 -11.90 -14.03
C LEU A 122 -5.05 -11.94 -15.44
N CYS A 123 -4.58 -13.11 -15.90
CA CYS A 123 -4.08 -13.31 -17.25
C CYS A 123 -5.17 -13.11 -18.30
N GLU A 124 -6.33 -13.76 -18.12
CA GLU A 124 -7.46 -13.59 -19.04
C GLU A 124 -7.99 -12.16 -19.03
N LYS A 125 -8.22 -11.60 -17.84
CA LYS A 125 -8.75 -10.23 -17.65
C LYS A 125 -7.82 -9.19 -18.25
N ASN A 126 -6.50 -9.27 -18.00
CA ASN A 126 -5.54 -8.34 -18.58
C ASN A 126 -5.40 -8.47 -20.11
N THR A 127 -5.66 -9.65 -20.66
CA THR A 127 -5.66 -9.86 -22.11
C THR A 127 -6.91 -9.29 -22.77
N ALA A 128 -8.09 -9.55 -22.18
CA ALA A 128 -9.37 -9.06 -22.69
C ALA A 128 -9.57 -7.56 -22.45
N GLU A 129 -9.12 -7.08 -21.28
CA GLU A 129 -9.33 -5.72 -20.79
C GLU A 129 -8.02 -5.17 -20.18
N PRO A 130 -7.04 -4.74 -20.99
CA PRO A 130 -5.75 -4.22 -20.49
C PRO A 130 -5.89 -3.03 -19.54
N ALA A 131 -7.01 -2.29 -19.63
CA ALA A 131 -7.33 -1.19 -18.74
C ALA A 131 -7.53 -1.64 -17.28
N TYR A 132 -7.85 -2.91 -17.02
CA TYR A 132 -8.06 -3.43 -15.67
C TYR A 132 -6.81 -3.30 -14.80
N LEU A 133 -5.64 -3.77 -15.27
CA LEU A 133 -4.41 -3.60 -14.49
C LEU A 133 -3.93 -2.15 -14.47
N ALA A 134 -4.34 -1.33 -15.44
CA ALA A 134 -3.96 0.08 -15.50
C ALA A 134 -4.59 0.93 -14.38
N THR A 135 -5.57 0.42 -13.63
CA THR A 135 -6.16 1.11 -12.47
C THR A 135 -5.31 1.00 -11.20
N TYR A 136 -4.26 0.18 -11.20
CA TYR A 136 -3.34 -0.01 -10.08
C TYR A 136 -2.03 0.73 -10.28
N SER A 137 -1.25 0.89 -9.21
CA SER A 137 0.10 1.48 -9.30
C SER A 137 1.01 0.72 -10.27
N ALA A 138 2.04 1.41 -10.77
CA ALA A 138 3.04 0.79 -11.64
C ALA A 138 3.74 -0.41 -10.97
N ASP A 139 3.99 -0.33 -9.66
CA ASP A 139 4.61 -1.40 -8.87
C ASP A 139 3.70 -2.63 -8.81
N THR A 140 2.40 -2.44 -8.55
CA THR A 140 1.40 -3.53 -8.57
C THR A 140 1.29 -4.17 -9.95
N GLN A 141 1.27 -3.36 -11.02
CA GLN A 141 1.24 -3.87 -12.38
C GLN A 141 2.48 -4.72 -12.69
N GLN A 142 3.66 -4.26 -12.31
CA GLN A 142 4.90 -5.00 -12.50
C GLN A 142 4.91 -6.28 -11.67
N TRP A 143 4.46 -6.22 -10.42
CA TRP A 143 4.35 -7.38 -9.53
C TRP A 143 3.44 -8.47 -10.09
N VAL A 144 2.23 -8.12 -10.55
CA VAL A 144 1.28 -9.08 -11.13
C VAL A 144 1.86 -9.70 -12.42
N LYS A 145 2.43 -8.88 -13.31
CA LYS A 145 3.08 -9.35 -14.55
C LYS A 145 4.26 -10.28 -14.28
N ALA A 146 5.11 -9.94 -13.30
CA ALA A 146 6.23 -10.78 -12.89
C ALA A 146 5.75 -12.11 -12.28
N SER A 147 4.67 -12.09 -11.51
CA SER A 147 4.07 -13.28 -10.90
C SER A 147 3.47 -14.21 -11.96
N MET A 148 2.75 -13.68 -12.94
CA MET A 148 2.26 -14.46 -14.10
C MET A 148 3.41 -15.13 -14.85
N LYS A 149 4.49 -14.38 -15.15
CA LYS A 149 5.68 -14.93 -15.80
C LYS A 149 6.34 -16.04 -14.97
N THR A 150 6.47 -15.84 -13.66
CA THR A 150 7.09 -16.81 -12.75
C THR A 150 6.27 -18.09 -12.65
N ALA A 151 4.94 -17.98 -12.63
CA ALA A 151 4.04 -19.13 -12.61
C ALA A 151 3.79 -19.74 -14.00
N SER A 152 4.46 -19.24 -15.05
CA SER A 152 4.26 -19.64 -16.45
C SER A 152 2.79 -19.53 -16.91
N VAL A 153 2.07 -18.54 -16.37
CA VAL A 153 0.69 -18.21 -16.76
C VAL A 153 0.75 -17.18 -17.87
N THR A 154 0.65 -17.64 -19.12
CA THR A 154 0.67 -16.77 -20.30
C THR A 154 -0.49 -17.07 -21.24
N PRO A 155 -0.98 -16.07 -22.00
CA PRO A 155 -1.95 -16.31 -23.07
C PRO A 155 -1.39 -17.30 -24.12
N PRO A 156 -2.25 -18.06 -24.82
CA PRO A 156 -3.72 -17.99 -24.81
C PRO A 156 -4.38 -18.81 -23.69
N ASP A 157 -3.68 -19.76 -23.08
CA ASP A 157 -4.29 -20.75 -22.20
C ASP A 157 -4.48 -20.24 -20.77
N CYS A 158 -3.65 -19.27 -20.32
CA CYS A 158 -3.73 -18.65 -18.99
C CYS A 158 -3.85 -19.64 -17.82
N GLN A 159 -3.33 -20.86 -17.95
CA GLN A 159 -3.33 -21.85 -16.88
C GLN A 159 -2.05 -21.75 -16.03
N LEU A 160 -2.14 -22.16 -14.77
CA LEU A 160 -0.97 -22.32 -13.92
C LEU A 160 -0.04 -23.37 -14.53
N GLY A 161 1.23 -23.01 -14.73
CA GLY A 161 2.25 -23.97 -15.10
C GLY A 161 2.33 -25.07 -14.04
N LYS A 162 2.53 -26.32 -14.49
CA LYS A 162 2.78 -27.44 -13.57
C LYS A 162 4.05 -27.11 -12.78
N THR A 163 3.90 -26.84 -11.48
CA THR A 163 5.02 -26.80 -10.54
C THR A 163 5.54 -28.19 -10.26
#